data_AF-A0A7W1DNV5-F1
#
_entry.id   AF-A0A7W1DNV5-F1
#
_cell.length_a   1.000
_cell.length_b   1.000
_cell.length_c   1.000
_cell.angle_alpha   90.00
_cell.angle_beta   90.00
_cell.angle_gamma   90.00
#
_symmetry.space_group_name_H-M   'P 1'
#
loop_
_entity.id
_entity.type
_entity.pdbx_description
1 polymer ?
#
loop_
_entity_poly.entity_id
_entity_poly.type
_entity_poly.pdbx_seq_one_letter_code
_entity_poly.pdbx_strand_id
1 'polypeptide(L)'
;MTLHSVAFGGSMRRVTAPALVAFVLTLQAAAAPAAERANVRSPDLVKQLTEVMAERRLSAIAARDPEAPDRYVAAMLFPGVQLLLISARSDAPAYIDAEMSAQKYGNVYAALHQGVTDSKLFVQDMGGDGLHGTADRNPDIVYERGVQRHLLDGDHKAVKMSSDAYTKHVEALDRRYARLLTLVLTAARSAAADATRK
;
A
#
# COMPACT_ATOMS: atom_id res chain seq x y z
N MET A 1 2.65 92.67 10.64
CA MET A 1 1.70 92.58 9.51
C MET A 1 1.92 91.24 8.81
N THR A 2 1.08 90.25 9.15
CA THR A 2 0.18 89.51 8.24
C THR A 2 0.50 89.62 6.72
N LEU A 3 0.54 88.58 5.86
CA LEU A 3 -0.15 87.27 5.79
C LEU A 3 0.38 86.39 4.62
N HIS A 4 0.17 85.06 4.72
CA HIS A 4 -0.28 84.10 3.68
C HIS A 4 0.67 83.72 2.51
N SER A 5 0.69 82.50 1.92
CA SER A 5 -0.07 81.24 2.02
C SER A 5 0.59 80.17 1.09
N VAL A 6 0.62 78.88 1.50
CA VAL A 6 0.19 77.60 0.84
C VAL A 6 0.39 77.45 -0.71
N ALA A 7 0.77 76.33 -1.36
CA ALA A 7 0.42 74.91 -1.21
C ALA A 7 1.27 73.95 -2.09
N PHE A 8 1.16 72.65 -1.75
CA PHE A 8 1.60 71.42 -2.43
C PHE A 8 0.95 71.15 -3.81
N GLY A 9 1.60 70.36 -4.68
CA GLY A 9 0.92 69.66 -5.79
C GLY A 9 1.77 68.97 -6.87
N GLY A 10 1.98 67.65 -6.73
CA GLY A 10 1.60 66.63 -7.72
C GLY A 10 2.27 66.49 -9.12
N SER A 11 3.09 65.44 -9.23
CA SER A 11 2.95 64.26 -10.12
C SER A 11 3.32 64.27 -11.63
N MET A 12 4.26 63.35 -11.93
CA MET A 12 4.41 62.44 -13.09
C MET A 12 4.67 62.97 -14.50
N ARG A 13 5.80 62.51 -15.08
CA ARG A 13 5.82 61.73 -16.34
C ARG A 13 7.12 60.92 -16.52
N ARG A 14 6.94 59.63 -16.77
CA ARG A 14 7.90 58.59 -17.21
C ARG A 14 8.27 58.86 -18.70
N VAL A 15 9.26 58.30 -19.39
CA VAL A 15 9.80 56.93 -19.51
C VAL A 15 11.13 57.03 -20.29
N THR A 16 12.18 56.29 -19.91
CA THR A 16 13.24 55.83 -20.82
C THR A 16 13.65 54.41 -20.44
N ALA A 17 13.62 53.48 -21.40
CA ALA A 17 13.93 52.06 -21.26
C ALA A 17 15.42 51.81 -20.92
N PRO A 18 15.76 50.66 -20.30
CA PRO A 18 16.36 49.59 -21.10
C PRO A 18 16.07 48.13 -20.64
N ALA A 19 16.30 47.22 -21.60
CA ALA A 19 16.74 45.82 -21.47
C ALA A 19 16.02 44.89 -20.47
N LEU A 20 15.05 44.13 -20.97
CA LEU A 20 14.49 42.95 -20.29
C LEU A 20 15.28 41.70 -20.70
N VAL A 21 16.11 41.16 -19.80
CA VAL A 21 16.68 39.82 -19.91
C VAL A 21 15.62 38.84 -19.38
N ALA A 22 14.98 38.10 -20.28
CA ALA A 22 14.01 37.09 -19.92
C ALA A 22 14.72 35.80 -19.47
N PHE A 23 14.67 35.53 -18.17
CA PHE A 23 15.11 34.26 -17.57
C PHE A 23 13.97 33.24 -17.74
N VAL A 24 14.07 32.38 -18.75
CA VAL A 24 13.12 31.28 -18.96
C VAL A 24 13.49 30.16 -17.98
N LEU A 25 12.76 30.08 -16.87
CA LEU A 25 12.83 28.95 -15.92
C LEU A 25 12.05 27.77 -16.52
N THR A 26 12.73 26.86 -17.22
CA THR A 26 12.12 25.60 -17.63
C THR A 26 11.95 24.71 -16.40
N LEU A 27 10.71 24.58 -15.92
CA LEU A 27 10.32 23.52 -14.98
C LEU A 27 10.41 22.19 -15.73
N GLN A 28 11.56 21.51 -15.66
CA GLN A 28 11.65 20.09 -15.99
C GLN A 28 10.92 19.33 -14.88
N ALA A 29 9.66 18.97 -15.12
CA ALA A 29 9.00 17.93 -14.36
C ALA A 29 9.78 16.63 -14.62
N ALA A 30 10.60 16.21 -13.66
CA ALA A 30 11.21 14.89 -13.66
C ALA A 30 10.08 13.86 -13.54
N ALA A 31 9.59 13.38 -14.68
CA ALA A 31 8.85 12.14 -14.73
C ALA A 31 9.81 11.03 -14.29
N ALA A 32 9.72 10.64 -13.02
CA ALA A 32 10.40 9.45 -12.54
C ALA A 32 9.97 8.28 -13.44
N PRO A 33 10.91 7.46 -13.96
CA PRO A 33 10.54 6.32 -14.76
C PRO A 33 9.73 5.36 -13.88
N ALA A 34 8.45 5.16 -14.23
CA ALA A 34 7.53 4.24 -13.55
C ALA A 34 7.85 2.75 -13.86
N ALA A 35 9.09 2.42 -14.22
CA ALA A 35 9.45 1.16 -14.84
C ALA A 35 10.78 0.61 -14.30
N GLU A 36 10.86 0.50 -12.98
CA GLU A 36 11.58 -0.61 -12.34
C GLU A 36 10.93 -0.84 -10.98
N ARG A 37 9.68 -1.31 -11.00
CA ARG A 37 9.17 -2.05 -9.83
C ARG A 37 10.12 -3.24 -9.73
N ALA A 38 11.09 -3.16 -8.81
CA ALA A 38 11.88 -4.31 -8.42
C ALA A 38 10.94 -5.52 -8.40
N ASN A 39 11.37 -6.63 -9.00
CA ASN A 39 10.57 -7.85 -9.11
C ASN A 39 10.52 -8.48 -7.70
N VAL A 40 9.93 -7.75 -6.74
CA VAL A 40 9.87 -8.08 -5.34
C VAL A 40 8.82 -9.16 -5.21
N ARG A 41 9.31 -10.35 -4.88
CA ARG A 41 8.51 -11.54 -4.63
C ARG A 41 8.04 -11.54 -3.18
N SER A 42 6.93 -12.21 -2.91
CA SER A 42 6.40 -12.28 -1.54
C SER A 42 7.34 -12.92 -0.51
N PRO A 43 8.21 -13.93 -0.79
CA PRO A 43 9.00 -14.57 0.26
C PRO A 43 9.88 -13.63 1.08
N ASP A 44 10.62 -12.73 0.41
CA ASP A 44 11.48 -11.77 1.11
C ASP A 44 10.67 -10.76 1.93
N LEU A 45 9.48 -10.39 1.46
CA LEU A 45 8.59 -9.46 2.16
C LEU A 45 7.92 -10.12 3.36
N VAL A 46 7.50 -11.37 3.24
CA VAL A 46 6.90 -12.13 4.33
C VAL A 46 7.93 -12.36 5.44
N LYS A 47 9.17 -12.72 5.09
CA LYS A 47 10.26 -12.81 6.06
C LYS A 47 10.45 -11.49 6.82
N GLN A 48 10.59 -10.37 6.12
CA GLN A 48 10.74 -9.06 6.75
C GLN A 48 9.52 -8.67 7.61
N LEU A 49 8.30 -8.99 7.15
CA LEU A 49 7.08 -8.69 7.88
C LEU A 49 6.97 -9.49 9.18
N THR A 50 7.26 -10.80 9.12
CA THR A 50 7.19 -11.67 10.28
C THR A 50 8.25 -11.31 11.33
N GLU A 51 9.48 -10.98 10.91
CA GLU A 51 10.52 -10.45 11.79
C GLU A 51 10.05 -9.17 12.52
N VAL A 52 9.59 -8.17 11.76
CA VAL A 52 9.11 -6.90 12.33
C VAL A 52 7.90 -7.11 13.25
N MET A 53 6.96 -7.97 12.88
CA MET A 53 5.79 -8.28 13.71
C MET A 53 6.20 -9.00 15.00
N ALA A 54 7.14 -9.93 14.95
CA ALA A 54 7.66 -10.65 16.11
C ALA A 54 8.38 -9.70 17.09
N GLU A 55 9.29 -8.85 16.59
CA GLU A 55 10.00 -7.84 17.38
C GLU A 55 9.03 -6.93 18.15
N ARG A 56 7.88 -6.65 17.56
CA ARG A 56 6.85 -5.76 18.11
C ARG A 56 5.73 -6.47 18.84
N ARG A 57 5.78 -7.80 18.90
CA ARG A 57 4.71 -8.63 19.48
C ARG A 57 3.34 -8.34 18.86
N LEU A 58 3.31 -8.06 17.56
CA LEU A 58 2.09 -7.86 16.80
C LEU A 58 1.56 -9.20 16.30
N SER A 59 0.31 -9.52 16.59
CA SER A 59 -0.41 -10.63 15.98
C SER A 59 -1.11 -10.24 14.67
N ALA A 60 -1.41 -8.95 14.50
CA ALA A 60 -2.02 -8.41 13.30
C ALA A 60 -1.50 -7.00 13.01
N ILE A 61 -1.61 -6.59 11.74
CA ILE A 61 -1.26 -5.25 11.26
C ILE A 61 -2.22 -4.87 10.13
N ALA A 62 -2.53 -3.58 9.98
CA ALA A 62 -3.35 -3.08 8.89
C ALA A 62 -2.80 -1.79 8.30
N ALA A 63 -3.16 -1.53 7.05
CA ALA A 63 -2.81 -0.32 6.32
C ALA A 63 -3.96 0.12 5.40
N ARG A 64 -3.99 1.40 5.06
CA ARG A 64 -4.80 1.90 3.94
C ARG A 64 -4.16 1.47 2.62
N ASP A 65 -5.00 1.21 1.63
CA ASP A 65 -4.56 0.94 0.28
C ASP A 65 -4.70 2.21 -0.59
N PRO A 66 -3.60 2.78 -1.13
CA PRO A 66 -3.68 4.00 -1.92
C PRO A 66 -4.42 3.83 -3.25
N GLU A 67 -4.71 2.60 -3.70
CA GLU A 67 -5.46 2.36 -4.93
C GLU A 67 -6.92 2.81 -4.85
N ALA A 68 -7.52 2.88 -3.65
CA ALA A 68 -8.86 3.42 -3.45
C ALA A 68 -9.05 3.94 -2.01
N PRO A 69 -9.71 5.09 -1.81
CA PRO A 69 -9.81 5.74 -0.50
C PRO A 69 -10.55 4.91 0.55
N ASP A 70 -11.41 3.98 0.13
CA ASP A 70 -12.19 3.09 0.96
C ASP A 70 -11.64 1.65 0.99
N ARG A 71 -10.45 1.43 0.44
CA ARG A 71 -9.77 0.13 0.42
C ARG A 71 -8.70 0.04 1.49
N TYR A 72 -8.67 -1.11 2.13
CA TYR A 72 -7.77 -1.41 3.24
C TYR A 72 -7.15 -2.79 3.04
N VAL A 73 -6.07 -3.02 3.78
CA VAL A 73 -5.41 -4.31 3.88
C VAL A 73 -5.12 -4.61 5.35
N ALA A 74 -5.33 -5.85 5.76
CA ALA A 74 -4.92 -6.36 7.06
C ALA A 74 -4.24 -7.71 6.91
N ALA A 75 -3.19 -7.92 7.71
CA ALA A 75 -2.50 -9.19 7.83
C ALA A 75 -2.56 -9.69 9.28
N MET A 76 -2.68 -11.01 9.44
CA MET A 76 -2.71 -11.71 10.72
C MET A 76 -1.72 -12.87 10.68
N LEU A 77 -0.78 -12.86 11.62
CA LEU A 77 0.30 -13.83 11.71
C LEU A 77 -0.04 -14.91 12.74
N PHE A 78 0.05 -16.17 12.31
CA PHE A 78 0.09 -17.34 13.18
C PHE A 78 1.51 -17.90 13.13
N PRO A 79 2.37 -17.58 14.12
CA PRO A 79 3.79 -17.88 14.06
C PRO A 79 4.08 -19.37 13.77
N GLY A 80 4.91 -19.63 12.76
CA GLY A 80 5.30 -20.99 12.34
C GLY A 80 4.19 -21.81 11.69
N VAL A 81 3.01 -21.23 11.46
CA VAL A 81 1.85 -21.92 10.86
C VAL A 81 1.45 -21.27 9.54
N GLN A 82 1.15 -19.98 9.54
CA GLN A 82 0.66 -19.28 8.34
C GLN A 82 0.62 -17.76 8.52
N LEU A 83 0.57 -17.05 7.40
CA LEU A 83 0.21 -15.63 7.33
C LEU A 83 -1.11 -15.50 6.57
N LEU A 84 -2.09 -14.85 7.18
CA LEU A 84 -3.37 -14.55 6.54
C LEU A 84 -3.40 -13.08 6.14
N LEU A 85 -3.71 -12.76 4.89
CA LEU A 85 -3.83 -11.38 4.42
C LEU A 85 -5.15 -11.16 3.71
N ILE A 86 -5.87 -10.12 4.08
CA ILE A 86 -7.11 -9.71 3.42
C ILE A 86 -7.01 -8.25 2.96
N SER A 87 -7.42 -8.00 1.73
CA SER A 87 -7.68 -6.66 1.21
C SER A 87 -9.11 -6.58 0.70
N ALA A 88 -9.82 -5.51 1.06
CA ALA A 88 -11.16 -5.24 0.59
C ALA A 88 -11.47 -3.75 0.70
N ARG A 89 -12.45 -3.30 -0.07
CA ARG A 89 -13.18 -2.05 0.20
C ARG A 89 -14.12 -2.25 1.38
N SER A 90 -14.30 -1.20 2.17
CA SER A 90 -15.20 -1.20 3.33
C SER A 90 -16.27 -0.13 3.17
N ASP A 91 -17.52 -0.49 3.48
CA ASP A 91 -18.64 0.46 3.56
C ASP A 91 -18.65 1.24 4.88
N ALA A 92 -17.71 0.93 5.80
CA ALA A 92 -17.56 1.59 7.09
C ALA A 92 -16.12 2.12 7.30
N PRO A 93 -15.59 2.99 6.41
CA PRO A 93 -14.21 3.47 6.48
C PRO A 93 -13.88 4.16 7.80
N ALA A 94 -14.81 4.95 8.36
CA ALA A 94 -14.61 5.62 9.65
C ALA A 94 -14.40 4.64 10.82
N TYR A 95 -15.07 3.47 10.79
CA TYR A 95 -14.86 2.42 11.79
C TYR A 95 -13.48 1.79 11.65
N ILE A 96 -13.09 1.44 10.41
CA ILE A 96 -11.77 0.88 10.12
C ILE A 96 -10.65 1.84 10.57
N ASP A 97 -10.81 3.12 10.28
CA ASP A 97 -9.86 4.17 10.62
C ASP A 97 -9.70 4.30 12.14
N ALA A 98 -10.81 4.29 12.88
CA ALA A 98 -10.80 4.35 14.33
C ALA A 98 -10.10 3.12 14.95
N GLU A 99 -10.37 1.91 14.45
CA GLU A 99 -9.73 0.68 14.91
C GLU A 99 -8.22 0.68 14.59
N MET A 100 -7.81 1.18 13.42
CA MET A 100 -6.41 1.35 13.07
C MET A 100 -5.69 2.36 13.99
N SER A 101 -6.30 3.52 14.25
CA SER A 101 -5.75 4.52 15.19
C SER A 101 -5.64 3.99 16.61
N ALA A 102 -6.57 3.10 17.01
CA ALA A 102 -6.53 2.41 18.30
C ALA A 102 -5.58 1.18 18.31
N GLN A 103 -4.86 0.92 17.21
CA GLN A 103 -3.98 -0.25 17.03
C GLN A 103 -4.69 -1.60 17.21
N LYS A 104 -6.01 -1.64 17.01
CA LYS A 104 -6.85 -2.84 17.10
C LYS A 104 -6.91 -3.53 15.74
N TYR A 105 -5.76 -3.92 15.21
CA TYR A 105 -5.64 -4.47 13.85
C TYR A 105 -6.39 -5.80 13.65
N GLY A 106 -6.59 -6.59 14.72
CA GLY A 106 -7.43 -7.78 14.67
C GLY A 106 -8.89 -7.48 14.35
N ASN A 107 -9.43 -6.36 14.84
CA ASN A 107 -10.79 -5.91 14.52
C ASN A 107 -10.89 -5.43 13.07
N VAL A 108 -9.84 -4.77 12.56
CA VAL A 108 -9.75 -4.40 11.14
C VAL A 108 -9.78 -5.66 10.26
N TYR A 109 -8.96 -6.66 10.59
CA TYR A 109 -8.97 -7.95 9.87
C TYR A 109 -10.37 -8.60 9.87
N ALA A 110 -11.04 -8.65 11.02
CA ALA A 110 -12.39 -9.20 11.12
C ALA A 110 -13.42 -8.39 10.30
N ALA A 111 -13.32 -7.06 10.32
CA ALA A 111 -14.22 -6.19 9.58
C ALA A 111 -14.05 -6.32 8.05
N LEU A 112 -12.81 -6.52 7.56
CA LEU A 112 -12.57 -6.72 6.13
C LEU A 112 -13.14 -8.04 5.59
N HIS A 113 -13.39 -9.03 6.44
CA HIS A 113 -14.16 -10.21 6.05
C HIS A 113 -15.61 -9.87 5.69
N GLN A 114 -16.16 -8.78 6.23
CA GLN A 114 -17.48 -8.25 5.87
C GLN A 114 -17.43 -7.14 4.80
N GLY A 115 -16.24 -6.86 4.25
CA GLY A 115 -16.07 -5.85 3.21
C GLY A 115 -16.73 -6.20 1.88
N VAL A 116 -16.71 -5.25 0.94
CA VAL A 116 -17.35 -5.36 -0.39
C VAL A 116 -16.79 -6.57 -1.13
N THR A 117 -17.65 -7.56 -1.38
CA THR A 117 -17.27 -8.89 -1.89
C THR A 117 -16.43 -8.81 -3.18
N ASP A 118 -16.87 -8.05 -4.18
CA ASP A 118 -16.19 -7.93 -5.47
C ASP A 118 -14.80 -7.27 -5.42
N SER A 119 -14.48 -6.59 -4.32
CA SER A 119 -13.18 -5.95 -4.13
C SER A 119 -12.17 -6.83 -3.40
N LYS A 120 -12.62 -7.98 -2.87
CA LYS A 120 -11.90 -8.79 -1.90
C LYS A 120 -10.77 -9.60 -2.55
N LEU A 121 -9.60 -9.54 -1.94
CA LEU A 121 -8.51 -10.49 -2.11
C LEU A 121 -8.16 -11.05 -0.74
N PHE A 122 -8.23 -12.37 -0.56
CA PHE A 122 -7.85 -13.03 0.67
C PHE A 122 -6.81 -14.11 0.38
N VAL A 123 -5.67 -14.02 1.04
CA VAL A 123 -4.52 -14.92 0.86
C VAL A 123 -4.32 -15.71 2.15
N GLN A 124 -4.23 -17.02 2.00
CA GLN A 124 -3.77 -17.94 3.03
C GLN A 124 -2.40 -18.45 2.58
N ASP A 125 -1.35 -17.86 3.14
CA ASP A 125 0.05 -18.19 2.91
C ASP A 125 0.46 -19.23 3.95
N MET A 126 0.47 -20.50 3.52
CA MET A 126 0.69 -21.65 4.38
C MET A 126 2.18 -21.77 4.70
N GLY A 127 2.53 -21.71 5.97
CA GLY A 127 3.92 -21.62 6.42
C GLY A 127 4.37 -20.17 6.65
N GLY A 128 3.73 -19.19 6.03
CA GLY A 128 4.12 -17.79 6.16
C GLY A 128 5.52 -17.57 5.56
N ASP A 129 5.76 -18.11 4.37
CA ASP A 129 7.02 -18.03 3.63
C ASP A 129 6.84 -17.45 2.21
N GLY A 130 5.65 -16.92 1.91
CA GLY A 130 5.32 -16.30 0.64
C GLY A 130 4.69 -17.28 -0.34
N LEU A 131 3.95 -16.73 -1.32
CA LEU A 131 3.24 -17.55 -2.29
C LEU A 131 4.19 -18.36 -3.15
N HIS A 132 3.95 -19.65 -3.18
CA HIS A 132 4.63 -20.59 -4.05
C HIS A 132 3.61 -21.44 -4.83
N GLY A 133 4.03 -21.97 -5.98
CA GLY A 133 3.18 -22.77 -6.85
C GLY A 133 3.73 -24.18 -7.04
N THR A 134 4.42 -24.73 -6.05
CA THR A 134 5.17 -25.98 -6.17
C THR A 134 4.55 -27.06 -5.29
N ALA A 135 4.67 -28.32 -5.73
CA ALA A 135 4.07 -29.47 -5.05
C ALA A 135 4.88 -29.98 -3.85
N ASP A 136 6.09 -29.46 -3.63
CA ASP A 136 7.00 -29.83 -2.54
C ASP A 136 6.73 -29.06 -1.25
N ARG A 137 5.73 -28.18 -1.23
CA ARG A 137 5.37 -27.31 -0.10
C ARG A 137 3.88 -27.35 0.20
N ASN A 138 3.49 -26.80 1.35
CA ASN A 138 2.09 -26.74 1.78
C ASN A 138 1.29 -25.81 0.86
N PRO A 139 0.19 -26.24 0.25
CA PRO A 139 -0.45 -25.47 -0.81
C PRO A 139 -1.05 -24.16 -0.30
N ASP A 140 -0.66 -23.05 -0.92
CA ASP A 140 -1.26 -21.75 -0.64
C ASP A 140 -2.65 -21.61 -1.28
N ILE A 141 -3.45 -20.72 -0.71
CA ILE A 141 -4.80 -20.47 -1.22
C ILE A 141 -5.05 -18.97 -1.37
N VAL A 142 -5.45 -18.55 -2.57
CA VAL A 142 -5.90 -17.19 -2.83
C VAL A 142 -7.38 -17.19 -3.19
N TYR A 143 -8.17 -16.33 -2.55
CA TYR A 143 -9.56 -16.08 -2.87
C TYR A 143 -9.69 -14.67 -3.46
N GLU A 144 -10.24 -14.59 -4.67
CA GLU A 144 -10.64 -13.34 -5.29
C GLU A 144 -12.16 -13.20 -5.23
N ARG A 145 -12.66 -11.97 -5.06
CA ARG A 145 -14.09 -11.65 -5.09
C ARG A 145 -14.93 -12.48 -4.11
N GLY A 146 -14.33 -12.91 -3.01
CA GLY A 146 -14.95 -13.72 -1.95
C GLY A 146 -15.20 -15.19 -2.27
N VAL A 147 -15.27 -15.60 -3.55
CA VAL A 147 -15.67 -16.97 -3.94
C VAL A 147 -14.71 -17.64 -4.91
N GLN A 148 -13.92 -16.88 -5.67
CA GLN A 148 -13.03 -17.43 -6.69
C GLN A 148 -11.76 -17.94 -6.03
N ARG A 149 -11.65 -19.26 -5.85
CA ARG A 149 -10.51 -19.91 -5.18
C ARG A 149 -9.42 -20.31 -6.18
N HIS A 150 -8.19 -19.99 -5.84
CA HIS A 150 -6.95 -20.38 -6.51
C HIS A 150 -6.13 -21.22 -5.53
N LEU A 151 -6.02 -22.53 -5.80
CA LEU A 151 -5.18 -23.44 -5.04
C LEU A 151 -3.81 -23.49 -5.73
N LEU A 152 -2.73 -23.20 -4.98
CA LEU A 152 -1.37 -23.16 -5.51
C LEU A 152 -0.57 -24.38 -5.02
N ASP A 153 -0.91 -25.55 -5.52
CA ASP A 153 -0.33 -26.85 -5.13
C ASP A 153 0.64 -27.44 -6.18
N GLY A 154 0.84 -26.72 -7.30
CA GLY A 154 1.67 -27.16 -8.42
C GLY A 154 0.96 -28.08 -9.42
N ASP A 155 -0.29 -28.48 -9.16
CA ASP A 155 -1.07 -29.30 -10.09
C ASP A 155 -1.75 -28.43 -11.16
N HIS A 156 -0.94 -27.96 -12.10
CA HIS A 156 -1.42 -27.20 -13.24
C HIS A 156 -2.44 -27.98 -14.09
N LYS A 157 -2.44 -29.31 -14.04
CA LYS A 157 -3.38 -30.16 -14.80
C LYS A 157 -4.76 -30.16 -14.16
N ALA A 158 -4.85 -30.19 -12.84
CA ALA A 158 -6.12 -30.10 -12.11
C ALA A 158 -6.90 -28.82 -12.46
N VAL A 159 -6.19 -27.72 -12.72
CA VAL A 159 -6.78 -26.44 -13.15
C VAL A 159 -6.80 -26.24 -14.69
N LYS A 160 -6.52 -27.29 -15.47
CA LYS A 160 -6.54 -27.29 -16.94
C LYS A 160 -5.65 -26.22 -17.58
N MET A 161 -4.51 -25.91 -16.95
CA MET A 161 -3.51 -24.99 -17.46
C MET A 161 -2.29 -25.73 -18.02
N SER A 162 -1.62 -25.11 -18.99
CA SER A 162 -0.23 -25.50 -19.30
C SER A 162 0.68 -25.14 -18.13
N SER A 163 1.84 -25.79 -18.03
CA SER A 163 2.82 -25.46 -16.99
C SER A 163 3.23 -23.98 -17.03
N ASP A 164 3.53 -23.43 -18.21
CA ASP A 164 3.86 -22.00 -18.38
C ASP A 164 2.71 -21.07 -17.98
N ALA A 165 1.47 -21.40 -18.34
CA ALA A 165 0.31 -20.60 -17.96
C ALA A 165 0.08 -20.61 -16.44
N TYR A 166 0.28 -21.76 -15.80
CA TYR A 166 0.19 -21.89 -14.35
C TYR A 166 1.30 -21.11 -13.63
N THR A 167 2.54 -21.20 -14.09
CA THR A 167 3.64 -20.38 -13.54
C THR A 167 3.29 -18.90 -13.62
N LYS A 168 2.87 -18.40 -14.79
CA LYS A 168 2.46 -16.99 -14.95
C LYS A 168 1.29 -16.61 -14.06
N HIS A 169 0.36 -17.54 -13.83
CA HIS A 169 -0.77 -17.33 -12.92
C HIS A 169 -0.31 -17.14 -11.47
N VAL A 170 0.56 -18.02 -10.98
CA VAL A 170 1.18 -17.91 -9.64
C VAL A 170 1.94 -16.59 -9.52
N GLU A 171 2.75 -16.23 -10.51
CA GLU A 171 3.50 -14.97 -10.49
C GLU A 171 2.59 -13.74 -10.48
N ALA A 172 1.43 -13.79 -11.13
CA ALA A 172 0.47 -12.70 -11.11
C ALA A 172 -0.21 -12.55 -9.74
N LEU A 173 -0.51 -13.66 -9.06
CA LEU A 173 -1.02 -13.65 -7.68
C LEU A 173 0.04 -13.13 -6.71
N ASP A 174 1.27 -13.64 -6.81
CA ASP A 174 2.42 -13.24 -6.02
C ASP A 174 2.73 -11.75 -6.14
N ARG A 175 2.72 -11.16 -7.35
CA ARG A 175 2.90 -9.71 -7.51
C ARG A 175 1.83 -8.88 -6.78
N ARG A 176 0.57 -9.34 -6.80
CA ARG A 176 -0.54 -8.66 -6.09
C ARG A 176 -0.38 -8.78 -4.58
N TYR A 177 0.02 -9.95 -4.11
CA TYR A 177 0.31 -10.20 -2.70
C TYR A 177 1.52 -9.40 -2.20
N ALA A 178 2.63 -9.39 -2.93
CA ALA A 178 3.84 -8.61 -2.63
C ALA A 178 3.56 -7.11 -2.49
N ARG A 179 2.71 -6.55 -3.36
CA ARG A 179 2.25 -5.16 -3.24
C ARG A 179 1.53 -4.90 -1.90
N LEU A 180 0.62 -5.80 -1.52
CA LEU A 180 -0.13 -5.70 -0.27
C LEU A 180 0.77 -5.89 0.97
N LEU A 181 1.70 -6.85 0.91
CA LEU A 181 2.72 -7.05 1.93
C LEU A 181 3.57 -5.80 2.12
N THR A 182 3.93 -5.10 1.05
CA THR A 182 4.68 -3.84 1.12
C THR A 182 3.92 -2.77 1.93
N LEU A 183 2.60 -2.68 1.77
CA LEU A 183 1.77 -1.73 2.52
C LEU A 183 1.78 -2.05 4.02
N VAL A 184 1.51 -3.31 4.39
CA VAL A 184 1.47 -3.71 5.81
C VAL A 184 2.85 -3.75 6.46
N LEU A 185 3.92 -4.06 5.71
CA LEU A 185 5.30 -3.97 6.17
C LEU A 185 5.70 -2.52 6.44
N THR A 186 5.33 -1.60 5.56
CA THR A 186 5.54 -0.17 5.77
C THR A 186 4.82 0.30 7.03
N ALA A 187 3.54 -0.06 7.20
CA ALA A 187 2.77 0.26 8.40
C ALA A 187 3.39 -0.34 9.67
N ALA A 188 3.82 -1.60 9.62
CA ALA A 188 4.48 -2.28 10.72
C ALA A 188 5.75 -1.53 11.13
N ARG A 189 6.58 -1.10 10.17
CA ARG A 189 7.80 -0.32 10.42
C ARG A 189 7.50 1.05 11.03
N SER A 190 6.54 1.78 10.48
CA SER A 190 6.15 3.12 10.94
C SER A 190 5.63 3.11 12.38
N ALA A 191 4.93 2.06 12.79
CA ALA A 191 4.47 1.92 14.17
C ALA A 191 5.60 1.94 15.23
N ALA A 192 6.91 1.86 14.86
CA ALA A 192 8.01 1.94 15.85
C ALA A 192 8.45 3.36 16.06
N ALA A 193 8.39 4.17 15.01
CA ALA A 193 8.80 5.56 15.08
C ALA A 193 7.91 6.32 16.08
N ASP A 194 6.65 5.92 16.22
CA ASP A 194 5.72 6.52 17.16
C ASP A 194 5.85 6.00 18.59
N ALA A 195 6.29 4.75 18.78
CA ALA A 195 6.50 4.16 20.11
C ALA A 195 7.74 4.70 20.84
N THR A 196 8.74 5.20 20.10
CA THR A 196 9.98 5.78 20.65
C THR A 196 9.88 7.29 20.92
N ARG A 197 8.78 7.94 20.54
CA ARG A 197 8.55 9.39 20.70
C ARG A 197 7.67 9.73 21.91
N LYS A 198 7.14 8.74 22.62
CA LYS A 198 6.39 8.91 23.88
C LYS A 198 7.30 8.59 25.07
#